data_AF-A0A0H3G465-F1
#
_entry.id   AF-A0A0H3G465-F1
#
_cell.length_a   1.000
_cell.length_b   1.000
_cell.length_c   1.000
_cell.angle_alpha   90.00
_cell.angle_beta   90.00
_cell.angle_gamma   90.00
#
_symmetry.space_group_name_H-M   'P 1'
#
loop_
_entity.id
_entity.type
_entity.pdbx_description
1 polymer ?
#
loop_
_entity_poly.entity_id
_entity_poly.type
_entity_poly.pdbx_seq_one_letter_code
_entity_poly.pdbx_strand_id
1 'polypeptide(L)'
;MPKIEFERLERLRLNIRQQRCMRDWTARQLADEANKAAKRRGIDLKLKLYSITSLETGRMKSEPVWAKYVLYAFEDNPVEIEGFQSVPQNEKSEALKKECDKVLALPEPPLLKKILIGLLGPIEIGNSLESKLQLADILSQRLPIGVKHGQSLFE
;
A
#
# COMPACT_ATOMS: atom_id res chain seq x y z
N MET A 1 19.83 -5.22 20.05
CA MET A 1 18.65 -5.87 19.47
C MET A 1 19.16 -6.82 18.40
N PRO A 2 18.83 -8.12 18.46
CA PRO A 2 19.18 -9.07 17.40
C PRO A 2 18.59 -8.61 16.05
N LYS A 3 19.29 -8.84 14.94
CA LYS A 3 18.93 -8.32 13.60
C LYS A 3 17.48 -8.64 13.21
N ILE A 4 17.02 -9.84 13.54
CA ILE A 4 15.66 -10.33 13.24
C ILE A 4 14.58 -9.49 13.94
N GLU A 5 14.79 -9.13 15.20
CA GLU A 5 13.83 -8.32 15.96
C GLU A 5 13.76 -6.88 15.41
N PHE A 6 14.91 -6.34 15.00
CA PHE A 6 14.96 -5.01 14.37
C PHE A 6 14.19 -4.98 13.05
N GLU A 7 14.43 -5.95 12.16
CA GLU A 7 13.70 -6.07 10.89
C GLU A 7 12.19 -6.25 11.07
N ARG A 8 11.77 -6.98 12.10
CA ARG A 8 10.35 -7.14 12.44
C ARG A 8 9.72 -5.83 12.88
N LEU A 9 10.40 -5.08 13.75
CA LEU A 9 9.92 -3.77 14.21
C LEU A 9 9.83 -2.78 13.04
N GLU A 10 10.80 -2.82 12.14
CA GLU A 10 10.84 -1.95 10.97
C GLU A 10 9.72 -2.26 9.98
N ARG A 11 9.43 -3.54 9.74
CA ARG A 11 8.27 -3.98 8.96
C ARG A 11 6.95 -3.48 9.58
N LEU A 12 6.80 -3.60 10.90
CA LEU A 12 5.62 -3.12 11.61
C LEU A 12 5.47 -1.60 11.50
N ARG A 13 6.57 -0.85 11.65
CA ARG A 13 6.62 0.60 11.49
C ARG A 13 6.14 1.03 10.11
N LEU A 14 6.69 0.42 9.06
CA LEU A 14 6.34 0.72 7.67
C LEU A 14 4.89 0.37 7.36
N ASN A 15 4.42 -0.79 7.83
CA ASN A 15 3.04 -1.23 7.65
C ASN A 15 2.04 -0.24 8.30
N ILE A 16 2.23 0.11 9.57
CA ILE A 16 1.34 1.04 10.28
C ILE A 16 1.29 2.40 9.58
N ARG A 17 2.45 2.91 9.15
CA ARG A 17 2.52 4.17 8.40
C ARG A 17 1.76 4.09 7.07
N GLN A 18 1.93 3.00 6.33
CA GLN A 18 1.24 2.77 5.05
C GLN A 18 -0.28 2.68 5.24
N GLN A 19 -0.74 1.86 6.18
CA GLN A 19 -2.17 1.67 6.49
C GLN A 19 -2.82 2.98 6.95
N ARG A 20 -2.09 3.80 7.72
CA ARG A 20 -2.55 5.14 8.11
C ARG A 20 -2.67 6.07 6.92
N CYS A 21 -1.68 6.09 6.03
CA CYS A 21 -1.71 6.91 4.81
C CYS A 21 -2.83 6.50 3.86
N MET A 22 -3.13 5.20 3.72
CA MET A 22 -4.23 4.72 2.89
C MET A 22 -5.63 5.19 3.35
N ARG A 23 -5.76 5.61 4.61
CA ARG A 23 -7.02 6.09 5.21
C ARG A 23 -7.06 7.61 5.38
N ASP A 24 -6.03 8.31 4.91
CA ASP A 24 -5.80 9.74 5.17
C ASP A 24 -5.88 10.11 6.67
N TRP A 25 -5.49 9.18 7.53
CA TRP A 25 -5.54 9.39 8.97
C TRP A 25 -4.33 10.18 9.46
N THR A 26 -4.58 11.18 10.29
CA THR A 26 -3.55 11.79 11.12
C THR A 26 -3.10 10.80 12.20
N ALA A 27 -1.88 10.95 12.72
CA ALA A 27 -1.40 10.12 13.82
C ALA A 27 -2.24 10.29 15.12
N ARG A 28 -3.00 11.40 15.24
CA ARG A 28 -3.96 11.62 16.32
C ARG A 28 -5.21 10.77 16.11
N GLN A 29 -5.80 10.81 14.91
CA GLN A 29 -6.94 9.95 14.55
C GLN A 29 -6.59 8.48 14.73
N LEU A 30 -5.39 8.04 14.32
CA LEU A 30 -4.97 6.65 14.54
C LEU A 30 -4.95 6.28 16.02
N ALA A 31 -4.45 7.16 16.89
CA ALA A 31 -4.43 6.91 18.33
C ALA A 31 -5.87 6.83 18.90
N ASP A 32 -6.75 7.71 18.45
CA ASP A 32 -8.16 7.71 18.87
C ASP A 32 -8.89 6.45 18.41
N GLU A 33 -8.70 6.01 17.16
CA GLU A 33 -9.28 4.77 16.63
C GLU A 33 -8.73 3.52 17.33
N ALA A 34 -7.44 3.49 17.65
CA ALA A 34 -6.85 2.42 18.46
C ALA A 34 -7.43 2.36 19.88
N ASN A 35 -7.68 3.51 20.51
CA ASN A 35 -8.35 3.56 21.80
C ASN A 35 -9.79 3.05 21.72
N LYS A 36 -10.53 3.40 20.65
CA LYS A 36 -11.87 2.86 20.39
C LYS A 36 -11.85 1.34 20.17
N ALA A 37 -10.89 0.83 19.40
CA ALA A 37 -10.73 -0.59 19.12
C ALA A 37 -10.36 -1.40 20.39
N ALA A 38 -9.51 -0.84 21.26
CA ALA A 38 -9.18 -1.42 22.55
C ALA A 38 -10.39 -1.44 23.50
N LYS A 39 -11.14 -0.33 23.57
CA LYS A 39 -12.35 -0.21 24.41
C LYS A 39 -13.42 -1.22 24.02
N ARG A 40 -13.61 -1.47 22.72
CA ARG A 40 -14.51 -2.53 22.20
C ARG A 40 -14.13 -3.93 22.67
N ARG A 41 -12.85 -4.15 22.98
CA ARG A 41 -12.29 -5.43 23.45
C ARG A 41 -12.11 -5.46 24.97
N GLY A 42 -12.73 -4.52 25.70
CA GLY A 42 -12.72 -4.48 27.17
C GLY A 42 -11.44 -3.92 27.78
N ILE A 43 -10.61 -3.19 27.01
CA ILE A 43 -9.31 -2.70 27.47
C ILE A 43 -9.29 -1.17 27.42
N ASP A 44 -9.01 -0.53 28.56
CA ASP A 44 -8.82 0.93 28.64
C ASP A 44 -7.39 1.29 28.20
N LEU A 45 -7.22 1.49 26.90
CA LEU A 45 -5.97 1.97 26.33
C LEU A 45 -5.98 3.51 26.31
N LYS A 46 -4.87 4.12 26.75
CA LYS A 46 -4.64 5.57 26.70
C LYS A 46 -3.52 5.92 25.72
N LEU A 47 -3.69 5.51 24.46
CA LEU A 47 -2.73 5.78 23.42
C LEU A 47 -2.77 7.26 23.03
N LYS A 48 -1.60 7.89 22.92
CA LYS A 48 -1.44 9.30 22.55
C LYS A 48 -0.77 9.41 21.18
N LEU A 49 -1.00 10.54 20.50
CA LEU A 49 -0.32 10.93 19.26
C LEU A 49 1.20 10.68 19.31
N TYR A 50 1.86 11.11 20.40
CA TYR A 50 3.32 10.99 20.53
C TYR A 50 3.81 9.54 20.40
N SER A 51 3.05 8.58 20.92
CA SER A 51 3.39 7.15 20.85
C SER A 51 3.39 6.65 19.41
N ILE A 52 2.39 7.05 18.62
CA ILE A 52 2.31 6.75 17.18
C ILE A 52 3.50 7.39 16.46
N THR A 53 3.76 8.68 16.68
CA THR A 53 4.87 9.36 16.01
C THR A 53 6.24 8.79 16.38
N SER A 54 6.42 8.37 17.64
CA SER A 54 7.66 7.75 18.11
C SER A 54 7.92 6.41 17.41
N LEU A 55 6.87 5.62 17.19
CA LEU A 55 6.96 4.40 16.39
C LEU A 55 7.33 4.74 14.93
N GLU A 56 6.57 5.62 14.28
CA GLU A 56 6.77 5.96 12.86
C GLU A 56 8.14 6.59 12.55
N THR A 57 8.73 7.30 13.52
CA THR A 57 10.06 7.90 13.42
C THR A 57 11.20 6.94 13.79
N GLY A 58 10.89 5.69 14.16
CA GLY A 58 11.89 4.67 14.50
C GLY A 58 12.58 4.90 15.85
N ARG A 59 11.99 5.69 16.75
CA ARG A 59 12.56 5.96 18.09
C ARG A 59 12.33 4.81 19.07
N MET A 60 11.43 3.88 18.74
CA MET A 60 11.14 2.72 19.57
C MET A 60 12.19 1.63 19.39
N LYS A 61 12.59 0.99 20.50
CA LYS A 61 13.58 -0.10 20.51
C LYS A 61 12.95 -1.49 20.54
N SER A 62 11.63 -1.58 20.65
CA SER A 62 10.88 -2.83 20.74
C SER A 62 9.45 -2.63 20.26
N GLU A 63 8.78 -3.72 19.89
CA GLU A 63 7.38 -3.72 19.49
C GLU A 63 6.50 -3.38 20.71
N PRO A 64 5.72 -2.29 20.66
CA PRO A 64 4.89 -1.92 21.79
C PRO A 64 3.63 -2.78 21.87
N VAL A 65 3.20 -3.15 23.07
CA VAL A 65 2.00 -3.96 23.31
C VAL A 65 0.74 -3.32 22.70
N TRP A 66 0.70 -1.99 22.58
CA TRP A 66 -0.42 -1.28 22.00
C TRP A 66 -0.54 -1.43 20.48
N ALA A 67 0.51 -1.90 19.78
CA ALA A 67 0.50 -2.05 18.33
C ALA A 67 -0.60 -2.99 17.84
N LYS A 68 -0.93 -4.03 18.62
CA LYS A 68 -2.05 -4.94 18.28
C LYS A 68 -3.41 -4.22 18.21
N TYR A 69 -3.65 -3.21 19.05
CA TYR A 69 -4.90 -2.44 19.00
C TYR A 69 -4.94 -1.46 17.84
N VAL A 70 -3.77 -1.04 17.35
CA VAL A 70 -3.66 -0.30 16.08
C VAL A 70 -4.01 -1.20 14.90
N LEU A 71 -3.55 -2.46 14.89
CA LEU A 71 -3.95 -3.43 13.87
C LEU A 71 -5.47 -3.69 13.91
N TYR A 72 -6.03 -3.88 15.11
CA TYR A 72 -7.47 -3.98 15.28
C TYR A 72 -8.23 -2.74 14.80
N ALA A 73 -7.69 -1.54 14.98
CA ALA A 73 -8.31 -0.32 14.45
C ALA A 73 -8.36 -0.31 12.91
N PHE A 74 -7.38 -0.92 12.24
CA PHE A 74 -7.38 -1.08 10.79
C PHE A 74 -8.35 -2.16 10.31
N GLU A 75 -8.47 -3.28 11.04
CA GLU A 75 -9.47 -4.32 10.77
C GLU A 75 -10.89 -3.79 10.96
N ASP A 76 -11.11 -3.00 12.00
CA ASP A 76 -12.38 -2.37 12.32
C ASP A 76 -12.76 -1.26 11.32
N ASN A 77 -11.81 -0.76 10.53
CA ASN A 77 -12.00 0.28 9.51
C ASN A 77 -11.27 -0.13 8.21
N PRO A 78 -11.82 -1.07 7.43
CA PRO A 78 -11.18 -1.50 6.17
C PRO A 78 -11.11 -0.34 5.17
N VAL A 79 -10.01 -0.27 4.41
CA VAL A 79 -9.93 0.64 3.26
C VAL A 79 -10.65 -0.05 2.10
N GLU A 80 -11.70 0.58 1.61
CA GLU A 80 -12.33 0.18 0.35
C GLU A 80 -11.36 0.56 -0.79
N ILE A 81 -10.57 -0.41 -1.22
CA ILE A 81 -9.76 -0.26 -2.41
C ILE A 81 -10.72 -0.37 -3.59
N GLU A 82 -11.23 0.77 -4.06
CA GLU A 82 -11.92 0.88 -5.35
C GLU A 82 -10.95 0.38 -6.44
N GLY A 83 -11.09 -0.89 -6.82
CA GLY A 83 -10.19 -1.59 -7.74
C GLY A 83 -9.84 -3.04 -7.35
N PHE A 84 -10.07 -3.44 -6.10
CA PHE A 84 -9.94 -4.84 -5.65
C PHE A 84 -11.13 -5.23 -4.78
N GLN A 85 -12.34 -5.14 -5.33
CA GLN A 85 -13.47 -5.84 -4.75
C GLN A 85 -13.41 -7.31 -5.17
N SER A 86 -13.04 -8.19 -4.24
CA SER A 86 -13.68 -9.50 -4.19
C SER A 86 -15.17 -9.25 -4.04
N VAL A 87 -15.90 -9.51 -5.13
CA VAL A 87 -17.34 -9.40 -5.30
C VAL A 87 -18.09 -9.82 -4.02
N PRO A 88 -18.80 -8.93 -3.32
CA PRO A 88 -19.96 -9.33 -2.55
C PRO A 88 -21.08 -9.57 -3.57
N GLN A 89 -21.42 -10.84 -3.81
CA GLN A 89 -22.69 -11.18 -4.43
C GLN A 89 -23.79 -10.68 -3.50
N ASN A 90 -24.33 -9.49 -3.77
CA ASN A 90 -25.73 -9.15 -3.59
C ASN A 90 -26.00 -7.77 -4.19
N GLU A 91 -26.47 -7.82 -5.43
CA GLU A 91 -27.59 -7.05 -5.97
C GLU A 91 -27.79 -5.62 -5.45
N LYS A 92 -27.24 -4.67 -6.20
CA LYS A 92 -27.99 -3.54 -6.81
C LYS A 92 -27.12 -2.84 -7.84
N SER A 93 -26.97 -3.53 -8.96
CA SER A 93 -26.44 -3.04 -10.22
C SER A 93 -27.49 -2.19 -10.93
N GLU A 94 -27.30 -0.87 -11.04
CA GLU A 94 -27.99 -0.08 -12.08
C GLU A 94 -27.44 1.33 -12.33
N ALA A 95 -26.14 1.58 -12.16
CA ALA A 95 -25.52 2.75 -12.78
C ALA A 95 -24.00 2.57 -12.75
N LEU A 96 -23.43 2.12 -13.88
CA LEU A 96 -22.03 2.29 -14.33
C LEU A 96 -21.72 1.24 -15.41
N LYS A 97 -22.63 1.09 -16.39
CA LYS A 97 -22.28 0.52 -17.70
C LYS A 97 -22.08 1.67 -18.65
N LYS A 98 -20.91 2.31 -18.62
CA LYS A 98 -20.43 3.09 -19.76
C LYS A 98 -18.92 2.88 -19.94
N GLU A 99 -18.64 2.19 -21.04
CA GLU A 99 -17.43 2.29 -21.87
C GLU A 99 -16.13 1.74 -21.30
N CYS A 100 -15.96 0.42 -21.44
CA CYS A 100 -14.66 -0.23 -21.51
C CYS A 100 -14.36 -0.69 -22.95
N ASP A 101 -14.72 0.12 -23.95
CA ASP A 101 -14.58 -0.20 -25.39
C ASP A 101 -13.48 0.61 -26.09
N LYS A 102 -12.57 1.23 -25.35
CA LYS A 102 -11.38 1.84 -25.95
C LYS A 102 -10.18 0.97 -25.60
N VAL A 103 -9.71 0.25 -26.63
CA VAL A 103 -8.39 -0.38 -26.69
C VAL A 103 -7.42 0.44 -25.84
N LEU A 104 -6.98 -0.14 -24.72
CA LEU A 104 -6.05 0.48 -23.79
C LEU A 104 -4.73 0.74 -24.51
N ALA A 105 -4.64 1.88 -25.17
CA ALA A 105 -3.41 2.35 -25.76
C ALA A 105 -2.41 2.53 -24.62
N LEU A 106 -1.28 1.81 -24.70
CA LEU A 106 -0.21 2.00 -23.73
C LEU A 106 0.19 3.48 -23.69
N PRO A 107 0.38 4.04 -22.49
CA PRO A 107 0.82 5.43 -22.35
C PRO A 107 2.11 5.67 -23.11
N GLU A 108 2.33 6.92 -23.54
CA GLU A 108 3.56 7.29 -24.24
C GLU A 108 4.81 6.91 -23.43
N PRO A 109 5.94 6.57 -24.10
CA PRO A 109 7.17 6.11 -23.46
C PRO A 109 7.65 6.92 -22.24
N PRO A 110 7.63 8.27 -22.21
CA PRO A 110 8.07 9.03 -21.04
C PRO A 110 7.14 8.87 -19.83
N LEU A 111 5.84 8.69 -20.05
CA LEU A 111 4.86 8.46 -18.98
C LEU A 111 5.00 7.03 -18.46
N LEU A 112 5.16 6.07 -19.39
CA LEU A 112 5.36 4.66 -19.06
C LEU A 112 6.63 4.45 -18.22
N LYS A 113 7.73 5.15 -18.54
CA LYS A 113 8.95 5.14 -17.73
C LYS A 113 8.71 5.60 -16.30
N LYS A 114 7.95 6.68 -16.08
CA LYS A 114 7.63 7.17 -14.74
C LYS A 114 6.80 6.17 -13.93
N ILE A 115 5.83 5.53 -14.58
CA ILE A 115 5.00 4.49 -13.97
C ILE A 115 5.88 3.28 -13.59
N LEU A 116 6.75 2.83 -14.50
CA LEU A 116 7.67 1.71 -14.25
C LEU A 116 8.67 2.01 -13.13
N ILE A 117 9.18 3.25 -13.04
CA ILE A 117 10.04 3.67 -11.92
C ILE A 117 9.27 3.62 -10.60
N GLY A 118 8.01 4.09 -10.58
CA GLY A 118 7.15 4.01 -9.40
C GLY A 118 6.87 2.57 -8.96
N LEU A 119 6.70 1.66 -9.91
CA LEU A 119 6.46 0.23 -9.67
C LEU A 119 7.74 -0.53 -9.25
N LEU A 120 8.90 -0.18 -9.82
CA LEU A 120 10.20 -0.77 -9.48
C LEU A 120 10.80 -0.19 -8.19
N GLY A 121 10.33 0.98 -7.75
CA GLY A 121 10.70 1.64 -6.50
C GLY A 121 10.65 0.71 -5.28
N PRO A 122 9.48 0.12 -4.95
CA PRO A 122 9.30 -0.73 -3.77
C PRO A 122 9.98 -2.11 -3.84
N ILE A 123 10.62 -2.49 -4.95
CA ILE A 123 11.28 -3.80 -5.09
C ILE A 123 12.69 -3.72 -4.47
N GLU A 124 12.88 -4.25 -3.26
CA GLU A 124 14.17 -4.26 -2.54
C GLU A 124 15.08 -5.46 -2.88
N ILE A 125 14.95 -6.03 -4.08
CA ILE A 125 15.80 -7.15 -4.51
C ILE A 125 17.06 -6.57 -5.17
N GLY A 126 18.18 -6.57 -4.44
CA GLY A 126 19.57 -6.62 -4.95
C GLY A 126 20.08 -5.50 -5.89
N ASN A 127 19.25 -4.56 -6.30
CA ASN A 127 19.50 -3.76 -7.50
C ASN A 127 19.72 -2.29 -7.14
N SER A 128 20.87 -1.72 -7.56
CA SER A 128 21.17 -0.29 -7.41
C SER A 128 20.08 0.56 -8.06
N LEU A 129 19.83 1.78 -7.54
CA LEU A 129 18.87 2.72 -8.11
C LEU A 129 19.08 2.91 -9.63
N GLU A 130 20.33 2.94 -10.05
CA GLU A 130 20.74 3.07 -11.45
C GLU A 130 20.24 1.91 -12.32
N SER A 131 20.35 0.66 -11.84
CA SER A 131 19.83 -0.50 -12.56
C SER A 131 18.29 -0.50 -12.69
N LYS A 132 17.57 0.05 -11.69
CA LYS A 132 16.11 0.22 -11.76
C LYS A 132 15.71 1.27 -12.80
N LEU A 133 16.49 2.36 -12.89
CA LEU A 133 16.28 3.40 -13.91
C LEU A 133 16.54 2.85 -15.32
N GLN A 134 17.61 2.07 -15.50
CA GLN A 134 17.93 1.41 -16.76
C GLN A 134 16.86 0.39 -17.17
N LEU A 135 16.38 -0.42 -16.23
CA LEU A 135 15.29 -1.37 -16.47
C LEU A 135 13.99 -0.67 -16.87
N ALA A 136 13.61 0.40 -16.16
CA ALA A 136 12.43 1.19 -16.51
C ALA A 136 12.54 1.80 -17.92
N ASP A 137 13.74 2.24 -18.31
CA ASP A 137 14.01 2.81 -19.63
C ASP A 137 13.85 1.74 -20.73
N ILE A 138 14.50 0.58 -20.56
CA ILE A 138 14.42 -0.54 -21.50
C ILE A 138 12.97 -1.03 -21.63
N LEU A 139 12.28 -1.21 -20.51
CA LEU A 139 10.90 -1.67 -20.48
C LEU A 139 9.96 -0.66 -21.14
N SER A 140 10.15 0.65 -20.93
CA SER A 140 9.32 1.68 -21.55
C SER A 140 9.40 1.67 -23.09
N GLN A 141 10.52 1.23 -23.65
CA GLN A 141 10.73 1.14 -25.09
C GLN A 141 10.25 -0.21 -25.67
N ARG A 142 10.39 -1.30 -24.91
CA ARG A 142 10.14 -2.67 -25.40
C ARG A 142 8.73 -3.18 -25.12
N LEU A 143 8.09 -2.77 -24.03
CA LEU A 143 6.71 -3.17 -23.70
C LEU A 143 5.71 -2.82 -24.81
N PRO A 144 5.69 -1.59 -25.35
CA PRO A 144 4.73 -1.24 -26.40
C PRO A 144 4.89 -2.09 -27.67
N ILE A 145 6.11 -2.54 -27.96
CA ILE A 145 6.41 -3.39 -29.12
C ILE A 145 5.92 -4.83 -28.85
N GLY A 146 6.19 -5.35 -27.65
CA GLY A 146 5.77 -6.69 -27.23
C GLY A 146 4.26 -6.84 -27.15
N VAL A 147 3.54 -5.84 -26.64
CA VAL A 147 2.07 -5.87 -26.59
C VAL A 147 1.46 -5.86 -27.98
N LYS A 148 2.01 -5.06 -28.92
CA LYS A 148 1.56 -5.06 -30.31
C LYS A 148 1.79 -6.40 -31.02
N HIS A 149 2.95 -7.05 -30.79
CA HIS A 149 3.21 -8.38 -31.34
C HIS A 149 2.37 -9.47 -30.68
N GLY A 150 2.17 -9.39 -29.37
CA GLY A 150 1.34 -10.34 -28.62
C GLY A 150 -0.13 -10.29 -29.04
N GLN A 151 -0.68 -9.10 -29.27
CA GLN A 151 -2.05 -8.93 -29.79
C GLN A 151 -2.22 -9.57 -31.18
N SER A 152 -1.20 -9.52 -32.04
CA SER A 152 -1.23 -10.18 -33.37
C SER A 152 -1.13 -11.70 -33.34
N LEU A 153 -0.72 -12.31 -32.22
CA LEU A 153 -0.64 -13.77 -32.06
C LEU A 153 -1.95 -14.40 -31.60
N PHE A 154 -2.93 -13.58 -31.18
CA PHE A 154 -4.25 -14.01 -30.70
C PHE A 154 -5.40 -13.55 -31.61
N GLU A 155 -5.09 -13.00 -32.79
CA GLU A 155 -6.01 -12.79 -33.92
C GLU A 155 -5.87 -13.94 -34.95
#